data_AF-A0A969H153-F1
#
_entry.id   AF-A0A969H153-F1
#
_cell.length_a   1.000
_cell.length_b   1.000
_cell.length_c   1.000
_cell.angle_alpha   90.00
_cell.angle_beta   90.00
_cell.angle_gamma   90.00
#
_symmetry.space_group_name_H-M   'P 1'
#
loop_
_entity.id
_entity.type
_entity.pdbx_description
1 polymer ?
#
loop_
_entity_poly.entity_id
_entity_poly.type
_entity_poly.pdbx_seq_one_letter_code
_entity_poly.pdbx_strand_id
1 'polypeptide(L)'
;VIGMALPFTAFAVFGWMSVLGIPIHQMSVTGLIIALGLLIDNAIVVVDEIQAEIQHGADPLDAALKTVNYLRVPLFASTVTTVLTFLPIYLLPGAAGEFVGTIALGVILALISSLPISLTLIAALAARVLGRRSQQREHGEQRLRNGQRGLMKPGAWWNEGLIAATACPSLSLVY
;
A
#
# COMPACT_ATOMS: atom_id res chain seq x y z
N VAL A 1 -7.58 -0.64 -1.02
CA VAL A 1 -6.51 0.04 -1.77
C VAL A 1 -6.21 -0.75 -3.03
N ILE A 2 -5.76 -2.00 -2.92
CA ILE A 2 -5.49 -2.89 -4.06
C ILE A 2 -6.75 -3.04 -4.98
N GLY A 3 -7.93 -3.28 -4.40
CA GLY A 3 -9.18 -3.34 -5.18
C GLY A 3 -9.63 -2.02 -5.85
N MET A 4 -9.13 -0.85 -5.40
CA MET A 4 -9.33 0.43 -6.09
C MET A 4 -8.21 0.73 -7.09
N ALA A 5 -7.02 0.17 -6.89
CA ALA A 5 -5.90 0.30 -7.81
C ALA A 5 -6.20 -0.39 -9.13
N LEU A 6 -6.82 -1.59 -9.10
CA LEU A 6 -7.18 -2.35 -10.30
C LEU A 6 -7.99 -1.58 -11.36
N PRO A 7 -9.15 -0.96 -11.05
CA PRO A 7 -9.87 -0.17 -12.05
C PRO A 7 -9.10 1.09 -12.45
N PHE A 8 -8.33 1.70 -11.54
CA PHE A 8 -7.55 2.90 -11.85
C PHE A 8 -6.40 2.61 -12.83
N THR A 9 -5.72 1.47 -12.67
CA THR A 9 -4.66 1.02 -13.59
C THR A 9 -5.22 0.65 -14.96
N ALA A 10 -6.43 0.08 -15.02
CA ALA A 10 -7.11 -0.17 -16.29
C ALA A 10 -7.37 1.16 -17.04
N PHE A 11 -7.91 2.18 -16.37
CA PHE A 11 -8.13 3.50 -16.96
C PHE A 11 -6.82 4.16 -17.44
N ALA A 12 -5.74 4.08 -16.67
CA ALA A 12 -4.44 4.64 -17.04
C ALA A 12 -3.90 4.03 -18.35
N VAL A 13 -4.04 2.72 -18.50
CA VAL A 13 -3.56 1.99 -19.67
C VAL A 13 -4.39 2.28 -20.92
N PHE A 14 -5.72 2.37 -20.81
CA PHE A 14 -6.57 2.85 -21.92
C PHE A 14 -6.24 4.29 -22.32
N GLY A 15 -5.92 5.17 -21.35
CA GLY A 15 -5.47 6.53 -21.61
C GLY A 15 -4.18 6.57 -22.44
N TRP A 16 -3.21 5.72 -22.11
CA TRP A 16 -1.93 5.68 -22.83
C TRP A 16 -2.06 5.16 -24.27
N MET A 17 -2.90 4.14 -24.50
CA MET A 17 -3.20 3.68 -25.87
C MET A 17 -3.86 4.77 -26.72
N SER A 18 -4.76 5.56 -26.13
CA SER A 18 -5.43 6.65 -26.83
C SER A 18 -4.45 7.77 -27.21
N VAL A 19 -3.45 8.05 -26.37
CA VAL A 19 -2.41 9.06 -26.66
C VAL A 19 -1.45 8.58 -27.76
N LEU A 20 -1.13 7.29 -27.79
CA LEU A 20 -0.19 6.70 -28.74
C LEU A 20 -0.83 6.33 -30.10
N GLY A 21 -2.15 6.49 -30.25
CA GLY A 21 -2.85 6.20 -31.50
C GLY A 21 -2.77 4.75 -31.95
N ILE A 22 -2.50 3.82 -31.03
CA ILE A 22 -2.33 2.40 -31.37
C ILE A 22 -3.72 1.82 -31.72
N PRO A 23 -3.92 1.30 -32.94
CA PRO A 23 -5.19 0.70 -33.31
C PRO A 23 -5.51 -0.47 -32.38
N ILE A 24 -6.76 -0.50 -31.88
CA ILE A 24 -7.26 -1.57 -31.02
C ILE A 24 -7.57 -2.78 -31.92
N HIS A 25 -6.57 -3.59 -32.22
CA HIS A 25 -6.73 -4.90 -32.87
C HIS A 25 -6.30 -6.01 -31.90
N GLN A 26 -6.64 -7.25 -32.21
CA GLN A 26 -6.46 -8.40 -31.31
C GLN A 26 -5.05 -8.48 -30.68
N MET A 27 -3.98 -8.27 -31.46
CA MET A 27 -2.61 -8.33 -30.92
C MET A 27 -2.27 -7.16 -29.98
N SER A 28 -2.76 -5.96 -30.29
CA SER A 28 -2.61 -4.79 -29.41
C SER A 28 -3.33 -4.99 -28.07
N VAL A 29 -4.52 -5.59 -28.09
CA VAL A 29 -5.27 -5.97 -26.88
C VAL A 29 -4.51 -7.03 -26.07
N THR A 30 -3.92 -8.03 -26.71
CA THR A 30 -3.07 -9.02 -26.03
C THR A 30 -1.88 -8.36 -25.35
N GLY A 31 -1.19 -7.46 -26.06
CA GLY A 31 -0.11 -6.64 -25.49
C GLY A 31 -0.57 -5.81 -24.30
N LEU A 32 -1.78 -5.26 -24.37
CA LEU A 32 -2.38 -4.49 -23.29
C LEU A 32 -2.62 -5.32 -22.02
N ILE A 33 -3.14 -6.53 -22.17
CA ILE A 33 -3.42 -7.43 -21.04
C ILE A 33 -2.12 -7.80 -20.34
N ILE A 34 -1.07 -8.12 -21.10
CA ILE A 34 0.26 -8.44 -20.55
C ILE A 34 0.85 -7.19 -19.87
N ALA A 35 0.78 -6.05 -20.55
CA ALA A 35 1.25 -4.77 -20.04
C ALA A 35 0.56 -4.36 -18.72
N LEU A 36 -0.74 -4.61 -18.58
CA LEU A 36 -1.48 -4.37 -17.35
C LEU A 36 -0.92 -5.18 -16.17
N GLY A 37 -0.64 -6.47 -16.37
CA GLY A 37 -0.06 -7.32 -15.33
C GLY A 37 1.28 -6.78 -14.83
N LEU A 38 2.13 -6.33 -15.75
CA LEU A 38 3.45 -5.76 -15.43
C LEU A 38 3.37 -4.33 -14.87
N LEU A 39 2.38 -3.54 -15.28
CA LEU A 39 2.17 -2.17 -14.80
C LEU A 39 1.74 -2.17 -13.33
N ILE A 40 0.91 -3.14 -12.93
CA ILE A 40 0.36 -3.25 -11.57
C ILE A 40 1.44 -3.71 -10.57
N ASP A 41 2.48 -4.40 -11.02
CA ASP A 41 3.57 -4.90 -10.16
C ASP A 41 4.26 -3.76 -9.38
N ASN A 42 4.73 -2.72 -10.10
CA ASN A 42 5.32 -1.53 -9.48
C ASN A 42 4.35 -0.83 -8.51
N ALA A 43 3.04 -0.87 -8.76
CA ALA A 43 2.03 -0.27 -7.91
C ALA A 43 1.83 -1.02 -6.60
N ILE A 44 1.78 -2.36 -6.68
CA ILE A 44 1.62 -3.24 -5.52
C ILE A 44 2.82 -3.08 -4.59
N VAL A 45 4.04 -3.16 -5.11
CA VAL A 45 5.28 -3.07 -4.31
C VAL A 45 5.34 -1.75 -3.54
N VAL A 46 4.99 -0.61 -4.17
CA VAL A 46 4.98 0.70 -3.48
C VAL A 46 3.92 0.75 -2.38
N VAL A 47 2.70 0.24 -2.63
CA VAL A 47 1.63 0.25 -1.62
C VAL A 47 1.97 -0.63 -0.43
N ASP A 48 2.54 -1.81 -0.68
CA ASP A 48 2.89 -2.78 0.35
C ASP A 48 4.02 -2.25 1.23
N GLU A 49 5.04 -1.61 0.64
CA GLU A 49 6.15 -1.02 1.39
C GLU A 49 5.69 0.19 2.25
N ILE A 50 4.83 1.06 1.71
CA ILE A 50 4.22 2.16 2.50
C ILE A 50 3.39 1.59 3.65
N GLN A 51 2.64 0.52 3.39
CA GLN A 51 1.83 -0.13 4.42
C GLN A 51 2.71 -0.74 5.51
N ALA A 52 3.84 -1.35 5.16
CA ALA A 52 4.80 -1.89 6.10
C ALA A 52 5.40 -0.80 6.99
N GLU A 53 5.85 0.32 6.42
CA GLU A 53 6.38 1.46 7.19
C GLU A 53 5.34 2.04 8.16
N ILE A 54 4.07 2.17 7.74
CA ILE A 54 2.99 2.61 8.63
C ILE A 54 2.73 1.60 9.76
N GLN A 55 2.83 0.29 9.49
CA GLN A 55 2.71 -0.74 10.53
C GLN A 55 3.85 -0.67 11.55
N HIS A 56 5.03 -0.20 11.14
CA HIS A 56 6.16 0.08 12.04
C HIS A 56 6.01 1.39 12.83
N GLY A 57 4.90 2.12 12.67
CA GLY A 57 4.60 3.33 13.42
C GLY A 57 5.10 4.63 12.79
N ALA A 58 5.53 4.60 11.52
CA ALA A 58 5.87 5.82 10.80
C ALA A 58 4.61 6.65 10.46
N ASP A 59 4.75 7.97 10.46
CA ASP A 59 3.69 8.85 9.96
C ASP A 59 3.43 8.55 8.47
N PRO A 60 2.17 8.53 8.00
CA PRO A 60 1.84 8.16 6.63
C PRO A 60 2.53 9.00 5.56
N LEU A 61 2.84 10.28 5.84
CA LEU A 61 3.54 11.15 4.90
C LEU A 61 5.03 10.80 4.83
N ASP A 62 5.65 10.60 6.00
CA ASP A 62 7.06 10.24 6.12
C ASP A 62 7.34 8.84 5.57
N ALA A 63 6.44 7.89 5.81
CA ALA A 63 6.46 6.55 5.24
C ALA A 63 6.50 6.61 3.70
N ALA A 64 5.61 7.39 3.09
CA ALA A 64 5.58 7.53 1.64
C ALA A 64 6.85 8.15 1.06
N LEU A 65 7.39 9.21 1.68
CA LEU A 65 8.63 9.84 1.23
C LEU A 65 9.83 8.89 1.35
N LYS A 66 9.93 8.16 2.46
CA LYS A 66 10.98 7.17 2.70
C LYS A 66 10.89 6.03 1.67
N THR A 67 9.70 5.48 1.46
CA THR A 67 9.45 4.41 0.49
C THR A 67 9.82 4.84 -0.93
N VAL A 68 9.42 6.04 -1.38
CA VAL A 68 9.77 6.54 -2.73
C VAL A 68 11.28 6.65 -2.90
N ASN A 69 11.99 7.16 -1.88
CA ASN A 69 13.44 7.29 -1.94
C ASN A 69 14.19 5.95 -1.89
N TYR A 70 13.61 4.94 -1.25
CA TYR A 70 14.15 3.59 -1.17
C TYR A 70 13.90 2.79 -2.47
N LEU A 71 12.67 2.84 -2.99
CA LEU A 71 12.24 2.01 -4.12
C LEU A 71 12.59 2.57 -5.51
N ARG A 72 12.94 3.85 -5.62
CA ARG A 72 13.31 4.46 -6.92
C ARG A 72 14.40 3.71 -7.69
N VAL A 73 15.46 3.25 -7.02
CA VAL A 73 16.57 2.52 -7.68
C VAL A 73 16.18 1.07 -7.99
N PRO A 74 15.62 0.29 -7.04
CA PRO A 74 15.14 -1.07 -7.31
C PRO A 74 14.11 -1.17 -8.45
N LEU A 75 13.09 -0.30 -8.45
CA LEU A 75 12.03 -0.33 -9.46
C LEU A 75 12.57 0.07 -10.84
N PHE A 76 13.52 1.01 -10.88
CA PHE A 76 14.18 1.38 -12.13
C PHE A 76 15.01 0.22 -12.69
N ALA A 77 15.78 -0.46 -11.86
CA ALA A 77 16.57 -1.62 -12.28
C ALA A 77 15.68 -2.77 -12.78
N SER A 78 14.55 -3.04 -12.10
CA SER A 78 13.55 -4.01 -12.55
C SER A 78 13.00 -3.65 -13.92
N THR A 79 12.54 -2.40 -14.07
CA THR A 79 12.00 -1.88 -15.33
C THR A 79 12.99 -2.02 -16.48
N VAL A 80 14.26 -1.63 -16.28
CA VAL A 80 15.31 -1.76 -17.30
C VAL A 80 15.53 -3.22 -17.69
N THR A 81 15.56 -4.12 -16.72
CA THR A 81 15.75 -5.56 -16.98
C THR A 81 14.60 -6.12 -17.82
N THR A 82 13.37 -5.73 -17.52
CA THR A 82 12.21 -6.15 -18.32
C THR A 82 12.26 -5.55 -19.72
N VAL A 83 12.62 -4.27 -19.87
CA VAL A 83 12.79 -3.65 -21.19
C VAL A 83 13.84 -4.39 -22.02
N LEU A 84 15.00 -4.72 -21.42
CA LEU A 84 16.05 -5.51 -22.11
C LEU A 84 15.58 -6.92 -22.49
N THR A 85 14.66 -7.50 -21.72
CA THR A 85 14.06 -8.82 -22.03
C THR A 85 13.15 -8.74 -23.26
N PHE A 86 12.37 -7.67 -23.42
CA PHE A 86 11.46 -7.48 -24.56
C PHE A 86 12.10 -6.80 -25.78
N LEU A 87 13.24 -6.14 -25.61
CA LEU A 87 13.97 -5.47 -26.67
C LEU A 87 14.35 -6.40 -27.85
N PRO A 88 14.91 -7.61 -27.66
CA PRO A 88 15.24 -8.49 -28.79
C PRO A 88 13.99 -8.98 -29.53
N ILE A 89 12.86 -9.12 -28.83
CA ILE A 89 11.59 -9.51 -29.44
C ILE A 89 11.06 -8.38 -30.33
N TYR A 90 11.20 -7.14 -29.89
CA TYR A 90 10.83 -5.96 -30.68
C TYR A 90 11.68 -5.80 -31.95
N LEU A 91 12.96 -6.15 -31.88
CA LEU A 91 13.90 -6.04 -33.01
C LEU A 91 13.81 -7.19 -34.02
N LEU A 92 12.93 -8.17 -33.77
CA LEU A 92 12.83 -9.35 -34.63
C LEU A 92 12.28 -8.94 -36.02
N PRO A 93 12.98 -9.24 -37.13
CA PRO A 93 12.49 -8.93 -38.46
C PRO A 93 11.48 -9.96 -38.98
N GLY A 94 10.68 -9.56 -39.96
CA GLY A 94 9.72 -10.41 -40.67
C GLY A 94 8.29 -10.32 -40.13
N ALA A 95 7.38 -11.08 -40.74
CA ALA A 95 5.95 -11.04 -40.40
C ALA A 95 5.70 -11.37 -38.92
N ALA A 96 6.41 -12.37 -38.37
CA ALA A 96 6.32 -12.70 -36.94
C ALA A 96 6.74 -11.54 -36.02
N GLY A 97 7.72 -10.74 -36.47
CA GLY A 97 8.20 -9.55 -35.77
C GLY A 97 7.18 -8.42 -35.76
N GLU A 98 6.44 -8.19 -36.84
CA GLU A 98 5.34 -7.21 -36.84
C GLU A 98 4.24 -7.59 -35.85
N PHE A 99 3.89 -8.88 -35.75
CA PHE A 99 2.87 -9.35 -34.81
C PHE A 99 3.32 -9.24 -33.35
N VAL A 100 4.47 -9.81 -33.01
CA VAL A 100 4.95 -9.86 -31.62
C VAL A 100 5.60 -8.54 -31.19
N GLY A 101 6.14 -7.78 -32.13
CA GLY A 101 6.72 -6.45 -31.91
C GLY A 101 5.70 -5.45 -31.36
N THR A 102 4.45 -5.47 -31.84
CA THR A 102 3.37 -4.64 -31.25
C THR A 102 3.11 -4.98 -29.78
N ILE A 103 3.21 -6.25 -29.39
CA ILE A 103 3.05 -6.69 -27.99
C ILE A 103 4.22 -6.17 -27.14
N ALA A 104 5.45 -6.41 -27.61
CA ALA A 104 6.66 -5.99 -26.92
C ALA A 104 6.71 -4.47 -26.72
N LEU A 105 6.34 -3.70 -27.75
CA LEU A 105 6.28 -2.24 -27.70
C LEU A 105 5.22 -1.75 -26.69
N GLY A 106 4.04 -2.38 -26.65
CA GLY A 106 3.01 -2.08 -25.66
C GLY A 106 3.50 -2.29 -24.21
N VAL A 107 4.21 -3.39 -23.97
CA VAL A 107 4.80 -3.69 -22.65
C VAL A 107 5.88 -2.68 -22.26
N ILE A 108 6.82 -2.38 -23.16
CA ILE A 108 7.91 -1.43 -22.90
C ILE A 108 7.35 -0.04 -22.55
N LEU A 109 6.37 0.44 -23.32
CA LEU A 109 5.74 1.74 -23.07
C LEU A 109 4.97 1.76 -21.75
N ALA A 110 4.24 0.69 -21.43
CA ALA A 110 3.53 0.58 -20.16
C ALA A 110 4.49 0.61 -18.97
N LEU A 111 5.61 -0.12 -19.02
CA LEU A 111 6.61 -0.15 -17.96
C LEU A 111 7.25 1.22 -17.72
N ILE A 112 7.66 1.91 -18.78
CA ILE A 112 8.26 3.25 -18.70
C ILE A 112 7.25 4.24 -18.10
N SER A 113 5.97 4.14 -18.48
CA SER A 113 4.91 4.98 -17.91
C SER A 113 4.56 4.61 -16.46
N SER A 114 4.64 3.34 -16.08
CA SER A 114 4.25 2.83 -14.77
C SER A 114 5.15 3.36 -13.64
N LEU A 115 6.46 3.42 -13.87
CA LEU A 115 7.42 3.85 -12.84
C LEU A 115 7.12 5.25 -12.24
N PRO A 116 6.96 6.32 -13.04
CA PRO A 116 6.62 7.63 -12.51
C PRO A 116 5.20 7.68 -11.92
N ILE A 117 4.24 6.95 -12.51
CA ILE A 117 2.86 6.88 -12.00
C ILE A 117 2.85 6.22 -10.61
N SER A 118 3.58 5.13 -10.42
CA SER A 118 3.64 4.42 -9.14
C SER A 118 4.30 5.26 -8.05
N LEU A 119 5.47 5.83 -8.34
CA LEU A 119 6.21 6.64 -7.36
C LEU A 119 5.51 7.96 -7.00
N THR A 120 4.63 8.48 -7.87
CA THR A 120 3.97 9.77 -7.64
C THR A 120 2.51 9.61 -7.26
N LEU A 121 1.67 9.13 -8.19
CA LEU A 121 0.22 9.04 -8.02
C LEU A 121 -0.14 8.02 -6.95
N ILE A 122 0.42 6.82 -7.04
CA ILE A 122 0.08 5.72 -6.13
C ILE A 122 0.65 5.97 -4.74
N ALA A 123 1.89 6.45 -4.63
CA ALA A 123 2.47 6.84 -3.34
C ALA A 123 1.62 7.92 -2.62
N ALA A 124 1.19 8.96 -3.35
CA ALA A 124 0.35 10.02 -2.79
C ALA A 124 -1.06 9.52 -2.39
N LEU A 125 -1.66 8.65 -3.20
CA LEU A 125 -2.95 8.02 -2.89
C LEU A 125 -2.84 7.09 -1.68
N ALA A 126 -1.78 6.29 -1.60
CA ALA A 126 -1.51 5.39 -0.48
C ALA A 126 -1.35 6.17 0.82
N ALA A 127 -0.53 7.23 0.84
CA ALA A 127 -0.34 8.09 2.01
C ALA A 127 -1.67 8.66 2.53
N ARG A 128 -2.52 9.18 1.64
CA ARG A 128 -3.83 9.76 2.04
C ARG A 128 -4.82 8.72 2.52
N VAL A 129 -4.91 7.57 1.86
CA VAL A 129 -5.90 6.54 2.18
C VAL A 129 -5.49 5.75 3.43
N LEU A 130 -4.22 5.38 3.55
CA LEU A 130 -3.71 4.68 4.73
C LEU A 130 -3.63 5.61 5.94
N GLY A 131 -3.25 6.87 5.76
CA GLY A 131 -3.20 7.82 6.88
C GLY A 131 -4.55 8.09 7.51
N ARG A 132 -5.63 8.13 6.71
CA ARG A 132 -7.00 8.18 7.25
C ARG A 132 -7.37 6.94 8.07
N ARG A 133 -6.87 5.76 7.69
CA ARG A 133 -7.13 4.51 8.42
C ARG A 133 -6.32 4.41 9.72
N SER A 134 -5.07 4.88 9.75
CA SER A 134 -4.25 4.81 10.97
C SER A 134 -4.85 5.69 12.08
N GLN A 135 -5.23 6.93 11.77
CA GLN A 135 -5.87 7.82 12.75
C GLN A 135 -7.19 7.27 13.30
N GLN A 136 -7.97 6.60 12.46
CA GLN A 136 -9.24 6.01 12.86
C GLN A 136 -9.06 4.79 13.79
N ARG A 137 -7.98 4.02 13.61
CA ARG A 137 -7.60 2.92 14.51
C ARG A 137 -7.08 3.42 15.85
N GLU A 138 -6.21 4.43 15.86
CA GLU A 138 -5.69 5.01 17.11
C GLU A 138 -6.80 5.61 17.97
N HIS A 139 -7.76 6.32 17.35
CA HIS A 139 -8.95 6.81 18.05
C HIS A 139 -9.84 5.68 18.59
N GLY A 140 -9.98 4.59 17.83
CA GLY A 140 -10.72 3.41 18.28
C GLY A 140 -10.07 2.74 19.49
N GLU A 141 -8.77 2.48 19.43
CA GLU A 141 -8.00 1.87 20.52
C GLU A 141 -7.93 2.77 21.75
N GLN A 142 -7.79 4.09 21.60
CA GLN A 142 -7.87 5.03 22.72
C GLN A 142 -9.25 5.02 23.38
N ARG A 143 -10.35 4.93 22.61
CA ARG A 143 -11.70 4.81 23.19
C ARG A 143 -11.89 3.49 23.93
N LEU A 144 -11.38 2.38 23.38
CA LEU A 144 -11.40 1.08 24.05
C LEU A 144 -10.55 1.10 25.33
N ARG A 145 -9.36 1.70 25.30
CA ARG A 145 -8.46 1.82 26.45
C ARG A 145 -9.02 2.75 27.54
N ASN A 146 -9.69 3.84 27.17
CA ASN A 146 -10.39 4.70 28.13
C ASN A 146 -11.64 4.02 28.72
N GLY A 147 -12.39 3.27 27.91
CA GLY A 147 -13.52 2.46 28.40
C GLY A 147 -13.08 1.37 29.37
N GLN A 148 -11.98 0.66 29.07
CA GLN A 148 -11.41 -0.35 29.96
C GLN A 148 -10.77 0.24 31.23
N ARG A 149 -10.16 1.43 31.16
CA ARG A 149 -9.71 2.16 32.37
C ARG A 149 -10.85 2.50 33.32
N GLY A 150 -12.08 2.67 32.82
CA GLY A 150 -13.28 2.82 33.64
C GLY A 150 -13.74 1.53 34.32
N LEU A 151 -13.45 0.36 33.73
CA LEU A 151 -13.80 -0.95 34.29
C LEU A 151 -12.71 -1.57 35.19
N MET A 152 -11.44 -1.19 35.03
CA MET A 152 -10.33 -1.74 35.82
C MET A 152 -10.03 -0.93 37.08
N LYS A 153 -10.96 -0.91 38.05
CA LYS A 153 -10.62 -0.85 39.50
C LYS A 153 -11.55 -1.74 40.37
N PRO A 154 -11.65 -3.08 40.18
CA PRO A 154 -12.44 -3.92 41.09
C PRO A 154 -11.68 -4.35 42.36
N GLY A 155 -10.39 -4.00 42.52
CA GLY A 155 -9.55 -4.55 43.60
C GLY A 155 -9.19 -3.59 44.73
N ALA A 156 -9.34 -2.28 44.55
CA ALA A 156 -8.88 -1.30 45.55
C ALA A 156 -9.83 -1.16 46.75
N TRP A 157 -11.13 -1.44 46.57
CA TRP A 157 -12.14 -1.27 47.63
C TRP A 157 -12.12 -2.40 48.68
N TRP A 158 -11.68 -3.60 48.31
CA TRP A 158 -11.63 -4.75 49.23
C TRP A 158 -10.53 -4.62 50.28
N ASN A 159 -9.37 -4.05 49.93
CA ASN A 159 -8.28 -3.85 50.89
C ASN A 159 -8.60 -2.74 51.91
N GLU A 160 -9.28 -1.68 51.49
CA GLU A 160 -9.69 -0.59 52.39
C GLU A 160 -10.75 -1.05 53.41
N GLY A 161 -11.68 -1.92 53.00
CA GLY A 161 -12.70 -2.49 53.89
C GLY A 161 -12.15 -3.48 54.94
N LEU A 162 -11.15 -4.29 54.57
CA LEU A 162 -10.53 -5.27 55.48
C LEU A 162 -9.63 -4.63 56.55
N ILE A 163 -8.99 -3.51 56.24
CA ILE A 163 -8.15 -2.77 57.21
C ILE A 163 -9.02 -1.95 58.17
N ALA A 164 -10.15 -1.40 57.70
CA ALA A 164 -11.12 -0.72 58.57
C ALA A 164 -11.78 -1.67 59.60
N ALA A 165 -11.98 -2.94 59.25
CA ALA A 165 -12.57 -3.93 60.16
C ALA A 165 -11.61 -4.41 61.27
N THR A 166 -10.30 -4.35 61.05
CA THR A 166 -9.28 -4.81 62.01
C THR A 166 -8.76 -3.69 62.92
N ALA A 167 -9.11 -2.43 62.65
CA ALA A 167 -8.60 -1.27 63.39
C ALA A 167 -9.54 -0.76 64.51
N CYS A 168 -10.51 -1.54 65.00
CA CYS A 168 -11.41 -1.12 66.08
C CYS A 168 -10.73 -1.30 67.45
N PRO A 169 -10.27 -0.23 68.14
CA PRO A 169 -9.61 -0.33 69.43
C PRO A 169 -10.59 0.17 70.50
N SER A 170 -11.59 -0.64 70.85
CA SER A 170 -12.46 -0.33 71.98
C SER A 170 -13.07 -1.61 72.58
N LEU A 171 -12.22 -2.43 73.19
CA LEU A 171 -12.65 -3.43 74.17
C LEU A 171 -11.53 -3.61 75.22
N SER A 172 -11.20 -2.51 75.86
CA SER A 172 -10.41 -2.46 77.09
C SER A 172 -11.05 -1.47 78.04
N LEU A 173 -12.25 -1.79 78.53
CA LEU A 173 -12.78 -1.35 79.83
C LEU A 173 -14.21 -1.85 80.03
N VAL A 174 -14.44 -2.37 81.24
CA VAL A 174 -15.71 -2.64 81.92
C VAL A 174 -16.19 -4.10 81.92
N TYR A 175 -16.04 -4.69 83.11
CA TYR A 175 -16.56 -5.92 83.71
C TYR A 175 -15.91 -7.27 83.35
#